data_AF-A0A662FTA1-F1
#
_entry.id   AF-A0A662FTA1-F1
#
_cell.length_a   1.000
_cell.length_b   1.000
_cell.length_c   1.000
_cell.angle_alpha   90.00
_cell.angle_beta   90.00
_cell.angle_gamma   90.00
#
_symmetry.space_group_name_H-M   'P 1'
#
loop_
_entity.id
_entity.type
_entity.pdbx_description
1 polymer ?
#
loop_
_entity_poly.entity_id
_entity_poly.type
_entity_poly.pdbx_seq_one_letter_code
_entity_poly.pdbx_strand_id
1 'polypeptide(L)'
;MSKIKSTIYWIDLFKERGFNRFKCRRCGRYFWSIEETDICGDCKEYNFIKNTPRTKVDITDMDHLRELYLSFFEERGHTRVNRYPV
;
A
#
# COMPACT_ATOMS: atom_id res chain seq x y z
N MET A 1 -8.65 32.65 -10.13
CA MET A 1 -8.88 31.74 -8.99
C MET A 1 -8.79 30.32 -9.50
N SER A 2 -7.87 29.55 -8.94
CA SER A 2 -7.29 28.33 -9.52
C SER A 2 -8.31 27.20 -9.68
N LYS A 3 -8.43 26.69 -10.92
CA LYS A 3 -9.12 25.44 -11.20
C LYS A 3 -8.34 24.30 -10.53
N ILE A 4 -8.89 23.73 -9.47
CA ILE A 4 -8.39 22.48 -8.90
C ILE A 4 -8.54 21.41 -9.99
N LYS A 5 -7.43 21.03 -10.64
CA LYS A 5 -7.39 19.80 -11.44
C LYS A 5 -7.38 18.63 -10.45
N SER A 6 -8.56 18.20 -10.00
CA SER A 6 -8.71 17.02 -9.13
C SER A 6 -8.48 15.77 -9.97
N THR A 7 -7.23 15.50 -10.30
CA THR A 7 -6.85 14.19 -10.83
C THR A 7 -7.04 13.15 -9.72
N ILE A 8 -7.45 11.93 -10.05
CA ILE A 8 -7.57 10.78 -9.12
C ILE A 8 -6.32 10.48 -8.29
N TYR A 9 -5.19 11.11 -8.63
CA TYR A 9 -3.91 10.96 -7.94
C TYR A 9 -3.75 11.88 -6.73
N TRP A 10 -4.50 12.97 -6.62
CA TRP A 10 -4.41 13.88 -5.47
C TRP A 10 -5.38 13.40 -4.40
N ILE A 11 -4.82 12.79 -3.36
CA ILE A 11 -5.55 12.20 -2.22
C ILE A 11 -5.14 12.98 -0.97
N ASP A 12 -6.09 13.55 -0.26
CA ASP A 12 -5.81 14.38 0.93
C ASP A 12 -5.03 13.62 2.00
N LEU A 13 -5.35 12.33 2.21
CA LEU A 13 -4.62 11.43 3.10
C LEU A 13 -3.10 11.43 2.82
N PHE A 14 -2.69 11.47 1.56
CA PHE A 14 -1.26 11.45 1.22
C PHE A 14 -0.57 12.73 1.66
N LYS A 15 -1.22 13.89 1.45
CA LYS A 15 -0.70 15.18 1.92
C LYS A 15 -0.65 15.21 3.45
N GLU A 16 -1.73 14.80 4.11
CA GLU A 16 -1.84 14.79 5.57
C GLU A 16 -0.80 13.86 6.23
N ARG A 17 -0.48 12.73 5.58
CA ARG A 17 0.49 11.75 6.07
C ARG A 17 1.92 11.96 5.57
N GLY A 18 2.20 13.08 4.89
CA GLY A 18 3.55 13.45 4.47
C GLY A 18 4.10 12.69 3.26
N PHE A 19 3.24 12.10 2.44
CA PHE A 19 3.65 11.48 1.19
C PHE A 19 3.96 12.54 0.13
N ASN A 20 5.06 12.33 -0.59
CA ASN A 20 5.48 13.11 -1.73
C ASN A 20 5.34 12.27 -3.01
N ARG A 21 5.07 12.95 -4.14
CA ARG A 21 4.93 12.31 -5.45
C ARG A 21 6.22 12.45 -6.25
N PHE A 22 6.82 11.33 -6.62
CA PHE A 22 8.07 11.28 -7.39
C PHE A 22 7.84 10.62 -8.76
N LYS A 23 8.82 10.78 -9.66
CA LYS A 23 8.88 10.06 -10.95
C LYS A 23 10.08 9.13 -10.94
N CYS A 24 9.86 7.84 -11.15
CA CYS A 24 10.92 6.83 -11.13
C CYS A 24 11.88 7.04 -12.31
N ARG A 25 13.19 7.13 -12.05
CA ARG A 25 14.19 7.30 -13.12
C ARG A 25 14.37 6.07 -14.02
N ARG A 26 14.01 4.86 -13.54
CA ARG A 26 14.15 3.61 -14.29
C ARG A 26 12.98 3.33 -15.23
N CYS A 27 11.75 3.45 -14.74
CA CYS A 27 10.56 3.08 -15.52
C CYS A 27 9.68 4.28 -15.93
N GLY A 28 9.99 5.49 -15.47
CA GLY A 28 9.26 6.71 -15.81
C GLY A 28 7.89 6.88 -15.14
N ARG A 29 7.40 5.88 -14.39
CA ARG A 29 6.11 5.93 -13.67
C ARG A 29 6.17 6.87 -12.47
N TYR A 30 5.04 7.50 -12.16
CA TYR A 30 4.88 8.27 -10.92
C TYR A 30 4.50 7.35 -9.77
N PHE A 31 5.03 7.63 -8.58
CA PHE A 31 4.72 6.89 -7.36
C PHE A 31 4.71 7.84 -6.15
N TRP A 32 4.11 7.38 -5.06
CA TRP A 32 4.03 8.09 -3.78
C TRP A 32 4.98 7.45 -2.77
N SER A 33 5.72 8.26 -2.02
CA SER A 33 6.63 7.80 -0.98
C SER A 33 6.71 8.83 0.14
N ILE A 34 6.87 8.38 1.38
CA ILE A 34 7.20 9.24 2.52
C ILE A 34 8.69 9.61 2.45
N GLU A 35 9.55 8.63 2.19
CA GLU A 35 10.98 8.84 2.02
C GLU A 35 11.29 9.43 0.64
N GLU A 36 12.26 10.34 0.58
CA GLU A 36 12.75 10.87 -0.68
C GLU A 36 13.53 9.80 -1.46
N THR A 37 13.09 9.52 -2.69
CA THR A 37 13.74 8.53 -3.56
C THR A 37 13.37 8.74 -5.02
N ASP A 38 14.31 8.46 -5.93
CA ASP A 38 14.13 8.56 -7.39
C ASP A 38 13.81 7.19 -8.04
N ILE A 39 13.66 6.12 -7.25
CA ILE A 39 13.37 4.75 -7.71
C ILE A 39 12.13 4.21 -6.98
N CYS A 40 11.12 3.73 -7.73
CA CYS A 40 9.91 3.13 -7.16
C CYS A 40 10.16 1.72 -6.61
N GLY A 41 9.24 1.23 -5.76
CA GLY A 41 9.32 -0.11 -5.15
C GLY A 41 9.52 -1.25 -6.16
N ASP A 42 8.76 -1.25 -7.27
CA ASP A 42 8.83 -2.31 -8.29
C ASP A 42 10.14 -2.34 -9.09
N CYS A 43 10.96 -1.30 -9.01
CA CYS A 43 12.25 -1.22 -9.70
C CYS A 43 13.44 -1.51 -8.76
N LYS A 44 13.17 -1.82 -7.49
CA LYS A 44 14.13 -2.27 -6.48
C LYS A 44 14.12 -3.79 -6.42
N GLU A 45 15.24 -4.36 -6.00
CA GLU A 45 15.33 -5.79 -5.70
C GLU A 45 14.61 -6.13 -4.40
N TYR A 46 14.22 -7.39 -4.24
CA TYR A 46 13.59 -7.86 -3.01
C TYR A 46 14.60 -7.84 -1.86
N ASN A 47 14.27 -7.08 -0.80
CA ASN A 47 15.11 -6.91 0.37
C ASN A 47 14.53 -7.58 1.63
N PHE A 48 13.40 -8.29 1.52
CA PHE A 48 12.72 -8.93 2.66
C PHE A 48 13.23 -10.35 2.94
N ILE A 49 13.98 -10.97 2.02
CA ILE A 49 14.55 -12.31 2.22
C ILE A 49 15.61 -12.22 3.32
N LYS A 50 15.43 -12.97 4.42
CA LYS A 50 16.24 -12.91 5.65
C LYS A 50 16.21 -11.56 6.37
N ASN A 51 15.30 -10.66 5.99
CA ASN A 51 15.09 -9.36 6.59
C ASN A 51 13.58 -9.07 6.62
N THR A 52 12.84 -9.99 7.24
CA THR A 52 11.39 -9.91 7.34
C THR A 52 11.00 -8.62 8.07
N PRO A 53 10.12 -7.78 7.48
CA PRO A 53 9.63 -6.58 8.16
C PRO A 53 9.01 -6.92 9.52
N ARG A 54 9.30 -6.12 10.54
CA ARG A 54 8.68 -6.31 11.86
C ARG A 54 7.19 -6.00 11.76
N THR A 55 6.37 -7.01 12.02
CA THR A 55 4.92 -6.88 12.16
C THR A 55 4.53 -6.89 13.64
N LYS A 56 3.32 -6.40 13.96
CA LYS A 56 2.78 -6.46 15.33
C LYS A 56 2.24 -7.85 15.70
N VAL A 57 2.08 -8.72 14.71
CA VAL A 57 1.49 -10.04 14.82
C VAL A 57 2.38 -11.01 14.06
N ASP A 58 2.70 -12.13 14.68
CA ASP A 58 3.40 -13.23 14.02
C ASP A 58 2.41 -14.03 13.18
N ILE A 59 2.73 -14.18 11.89
CA ILE A 59 1.91 -14.94 10.97
C ILE A 59 2.30 -16.41 11.09
N THR A 60 1.39 -17.22 11.64
CA THR A 60 1.62 -18.66 11.87
C THR A 60 1.39 -19.48 10.61
N ASP A 61 0.37 -19.13 9.82
CA ASP A 61 -0.07 -19.84 8.63
C ASP A 61 -0.95 -18.94 7.74
N MET A 62 -1.35 -19.49 6.58
CA MET A 62 -2.12 -18.75 5.57
C MET A 62 -3.59 -18.51 5.96
N ASP A 63 -4.18 -19.38 6.79
CA ASP A 63 -5.56 -19.22 7.23
C ASP A 63 -5.63 -18.13 8.30
N HIS A 64 -4.67 -18.10 9.22
CA HIS A 64 -4.50 -17.02 10.19
C HIS A 64 -4.32 -15.66 9.50
N LEU A 65 -3.44 -15.56 8.48
CA LEU A 65 -3.28 -14.31 7.71
C LEU A 65 -4.60 -13.87 7.05
N ARG A 66 -5.36 -14.83 6.49
CA ARG A 66 -6.65 -14.56 5.88
C ARG A 66 -7.65 -14.01 6.91
N GLU A 67 -7.75 -14.63 8.07
CA GLU A 67 -8.66 -14.19 9.13
C GLU A 67 -8.28 -12.84 9.72
N LEU A 68 -6.97 -12.53 9.86
CA LEU A 68 -6.51 -11.20 10.28
C LEU A 68 -6.97 -10.12 9.31
N TYR A 69 -6.88 -10.37 8.00
CA TYR A 69 -7.33 -9.43 6.99
C TYR A 69 -8.86 -9.28 7.00
N LEU A 70 -9.61 -10.38 7.02
CA LEU A 70 -11.07 -10.36 6.95
C LEU A 70 -11.67 -9.69 8.20
N SER A 71 -11.25 -10.11 9.40
CA SER A 71 -11.75 -9.55 10.66
C SER A 71 -11.49 -8.05 10.76
N PHE A 72 -10.32 -7.57 10.29
CA PHE A 72 -9.99 -6.13 10.30
C PHE A 72 -11.03 -5.29 9.55
N PHE A 73 -11.53 -5.77 8.41
CA PHE A 73 -12.55 -5.06 7.64
C PHE A 73 -13.96 -5.31 8.18
N GLU A 74 -14.27 -6.52 8.67
CA GLU A 74 -15.56 -6.83 9.30
C GLU A 74 -15.85 -5.92 10.50
N GLU A 75 -14.86 -5.73 11.38
CA GLU A 75 -14.94 -4.79 12.53
C GLU A 75 -15.19 -3.33 12.12
N ARG A 76 -14.90 -2.98 10.86
CA ARG A 76 -15.09 -1.63 10.29
C ARG A 76 -16.35 -1.52 9.44
N GLY A 77 -17.24 -2.51 9.52
CA GLY A 77 -18.55 -2.50 8.86
C GLY A 77 -18.56 -3.06 7.44
N HIS A 78 -17.50 -3.72 6.99
CA HIS A 78 -17.52 -4.43 5.71
C HIS A 78 -18.15 -5.82 5.86
N THR A 79 -18.96 -6.23 4.89
CA THR A 79 -19.55 -7.58 4.87
C THR A 79 -18.56 -8.58 4.28
N ARG A 80 -18.32 -9.68 4.99
CA ARG A 80 -17.55 -10.81 4.47
C ARG A 80 -18.33 -11.56 3.39
N VAL A 81 -17.62 -11.88 2.30
CA VAL A 81 -18.18 -12.61 1.16
C VAL A 81 -17.35 -13.86 0.94
N ASN A 82 -18.02 -14.99 0.73
CA ASN A 82 -17.35 -16.26 0.41
C ASN A 82 -16.69 -16.20 -0.96
N ARG A 83 -15.59 -16.94 -1.14
CA ARG A 83 -14.90 -17.01 -2.42
C ARG A 83 -15.84 -17.54 -3.50
N TYR A 84 -15.70 -16.99 -4.70
CA TYR A 84 -16.33 -17.55 -5.89
C TYR A 84 -15.57 -18.80 -6.38
N PRO A 85 -16.20 -19.66 -7.19
CA PRO A 85 -15.50 -20.71 -7.92
C PRO A 85 -14.35 -20.14 -8.76
N VAL A 86 -13.32 -20.97 -8.99
CA VAL A 86 -12.17 -20.63 -9.86
C VAL A 86 -12.50 -20.87 -11.33
#